data_AF-A0AAW2BD19-F1
#
_entry.id   AF-A0AAW2BD19-F1
#
_cell.length_a   1.000
_cell.length_b   1.000
_cell.length_c   1.000
_cell.angle_alpha   90.00
_cell.angle_beta   90.00
_cell.angle_gamma   90.00
#
_symmetry.space_group_name_H-M   'P 1'
#
loop_
_entity.id
_entity.type
_entity.pdbx_description
1 polymer ?
#
loop_
_entity_poly.entity_id
_entity_poly.type
_entity_poly.pdbx_seq_one_letter_code
_entity_poly.pdbx_strand_id
1 'polypeptide(L)'
;MAKRTSVFAIREMEDLFVPMLRNCINMAELKKIHAHILKFALLQSNFLVTKMVDVCDNSADIEYASLLFKQVVEPNGFLYNAMIRAYTHNNRYTIAITQYKKMLTNPQAENPILPDRFTFPFVIKCCAGLSCHFLGQQVHAQVCKFGPKSLLIIENALIDMYTKCDNFIDAHKVFDEMTERDAISWNSLLSGHVRLGQMRRARATFEDMPNKTIVSWTTMIAGYARIGCYVDALDVFRRMQLVGIEPDEISIVSVLPACAQLGALEVGKWIHIYADKKRLSRKTNICNALIEMYAKCGCIDQAWQLFSKMVERDVISWSTMIGGLANHGKAREAIELFQDMQRAKVQPNGITFLGILSACTHAGLWDEGLKYFDSMRKFYHIEPEIEHYGCLVDLLGRSGRLDQALDTVKKMQMKPDSKIWGSLLSSCRTHCNIEIAIIVMEHLLEFEPDDTGNYVLLSNIYADLGKWDGVSRMRKLIRSKSMKKTPGCSLIEVNSAVQEFASGDDSKPFSKDIFCMLELLALHHDSTDDMIEVVYEDIS
;
A
#
# COMPACT_ATOMS: atom_id res chain seq x y z
N MET A 1 -34.66 -57.80 -0.74
CA MET A 1 -33.37 -58.21 -1.34
C MET A 1 -33.06 -57.47 -2.65
N ALA A 2 -33.98 -57.36 -3.62
CA ALA A 2 -33.75 -56.71 -4.92
C ALA A 2 -33.27 -55.23 -4.88
N LYS A 3 -33.70 -54.42 -3.90
CA LYS A 3 -33.23 -53.02 -3.72
C LYS A 3 -31.79 -52.90 -3.19
N ARG A 4 -31.26 -53.94 -2.52
CA ARG A 4 -29.87 -53.96 -2.02
C ARG A 4 -28.88 -54.36 -3.11
N THR A 5 -29.30 -55.19 -4.06
CA THR A 5 -28.46 -55.65 -5.18
C THR A 5 -28.16 -54.53 -6.18
N SER A 6 -29.08 -53.57 -6.39
CA SER A 6 -28.86 -52.42 -7.28
C SER A 6 -27.93 -51.36 -6.70
N VAL A 7 -28.00 -51.10 -5.38
CA VAL A 7 -27.14 -50.11 -4.70
C VAL A 7 -25.68 -50.57 -4.66
N PHE A 8 -25.45 -51.88 -4.49
CA PHE A 8 -24.10 -52.45 -4.52
C PHE A 8 -23.46 -52.32 -5.90
N ALA A 9 -24.21 -52.64 -6.96
CA ALA A 9 -23.74 -52.50 -8.35
C ALA A 9 -23.45 -51.04 -8.75
N ILE A 10 -24.26 -50.08 -8.27
CA ILE A 10 -23.99 -48.64 -8.51
C ILE A 10 -22.69 -48.22 -7.82
N ARG A 11 -22.46 -48.64 -6.57
CA ARG A 11 -21.26 -48.28 -5.82
C ARG A 11 -19.99 -48.85 -6.44
N GLU A 12 -20.02 -50.10 -6.89
CA GLU A 12 -18.90 -50.69 -7.63
C GLU A 12 -18.59 -49.93 -8.92
N MET A 13 -19.63 -49.48 -9.64
CA MET A 13 -19.44 -48.63 -10.83
C MET A 13 -18.90 -47.24 -10.49
N GLU A 14 -19.31 -46.63 -9.38
CA GLU A 14 -18.75 -45.36 -8.90
C GLU A 14 -17.25 -45.50 -8.55
N ASP A 15 -16.88 -46.58 -7.87
CA ASP A 15 -15.50 -46.84 -7.45
C ASP A 15 -14.53 -46.99 -8.64
N LEU A 16 -15.01 -47.40 -9.82
CA LEU A 16 -14.20 -47.44 -11.05
C LEU A 16 -13.75 -46.04 -11.51
N PHE A 17 -14.55 -45.01 -11.25
CA PHE A 17 -14.24 -43.64 -11.68
C PHE A 17 -13.39 -42.87 -10.67
N VAL A 18 -13.32 -43.31 -9.41
CA VAL A 18 -12.58 -42.60 -8.34
C VAL A 18 -11.09 -42.45 -8.67
N PRO A 19 -10.34 -43.48 -9.10
CA PRO A 19 -8.93 -43.32 -9.47
C PRO A 19 -8.73 -42.39 -10.67
N MET A 20 -9.66 -42.43 -11.63
CA MET A 20 -9.60 -41.58 -12.83
C MET A 20 -9.79 -40.10 -12.48
N LEU A 21 -10.76 -39.79 -11.62
CA LEU A 21 -11.00 -38.42 -11.15
C LEU A 21 -9.87 -37.92 -10.26
N ARG A 22 -9.27 -38.79 -9.44
CA ARG A 22 -8.14 -38.42 -8.57
C ARG A 22 -6.89 -38.05 -9.38
N ASN A 23 -6.66 -38.70 -10.51
CA ASN A 23 -5.50 -38.47 -11.37
C ASN A 23 -5.78 -37.43 -12.48
N CYS A 24 -6.99 -36.89 -12.55
CA CYS A 24 -7.38 -35.92 -13.56
C CYS A 24 -6.73 -34.57 -13.28
N ILE A 25 -5.91 -34.10 -14.23
CA ILE A 25 -5.13 -32.85 -14.08
C ILE A 25 -5.63 -31.71 -14.97
N ASN A 26 -6.48 -32.00 -15.95
CA ASN A 26 -6.97 -31.00 -16.90
C ASN A 26 -8.45 -31.18 -17.27
N MET A 27 -9.06 -30.11 -17.76
CA MET A 27 -10.49 -30.08 -18.09
C MET A 27 -10.87 -30.97 -19.29
N ALA A 28 -9.93 -31.28 -20.19
CA ALA A 28 -10.20 -32.15 -21.33
C ALA A 28 -10.40 -33.61 -20.89
N GLU A 29 -9.57 -34.08 -19.96
CA GLU A 29 -9.72 -35.39 -19.31
C GLU A 29 -11.01 -35.44 -18.49
N LEU A 30 -11.30 -34.40 -17.70
CA LEU A 30 -12.53 -34.36 -16.91
C LEU A 30 -13.78 -34.47 -17.80
N LYS A 31 -13.82 -33.77 -18.93
CA LYS A 31 -14.92 -33.83 -19.89
C LYS A 31 -15.07 -35.23 -20.52
N LYS A 32 -13.97 -35.95 -20.76
CA LYS A 32 -14.00 -37.35 -21.22
C LYS A 32 -14.56 -38.28 -20.14
N ILE A 33 -14.10 -38.14 -18.89
CA ILE A 33 -14.59 -38.91 -17.75
C ILE A 33 -16.09 -38.63 -17.55
N HIS A 34 -16.51 -37.36 -17.61
CA HIS A 34 -17.91 -36.97 -17.53
C HIS A 34 -18.77 -37.65 -18.62
N ALA A 35 -18.29 -37.68 -19.87
CA ALA A 35 -19.00 -38.37 -20.95
C ALA A 35 -19.19 -39.87 -20.67
N HIS A 36 -18.24 -40.51 -19.99
CA HIS A 36 -18.37 -41.91 -19.57
C HIS A 36 -19.40 -42.05 -18.44
N ILE A 37 -19.34 -41.19 -17.41
CA ILE A 37 -20.33 -41.15 -16.32
C ILE A 37 -21.75 -40.97 -16.86
N LEU A 38 -21.93 -40.11 -17.88
CA LEU A 38 -23.21 -39.94 -18.58
C LEU A 38 -23.68 -41.23 -19.26
N LYS A 39 -22.78 -41.92 -19.97
CA LYS A 39 -23.08 -43.18 -20.66
C LYS A 39 -23.55 -44.28 -19.69
N PHE A 40 -23.01 -44.32 -18.48
CA PHE A 40 -23.42 -45.26 -17.44
C PHE A 40 -24.63 -44.77 -16.61
N ALA A 41 -25.23 -43.62 -16.96
CA ALA A 41 -26.36 -43.01 -16.26
C ALA A 41 -26.07 -42.70 -14.77
N LEU A 42 -24.81 -42.42 -14.42
CA LEU A 42 -24.36 -42.16 -13.04
C LEU A 42 -24.37 -40.67 -12.67
N LEU A 43 -24.94 -39.81 -13.50
CA LEU A 43 -24.93 -38.34 -13.30
C LEU A 43 -25.68 -37.89 -12.03
N GLN A 44 -26.62 -38.70 -11.55
CA GLN A 44 -27.35 -38.42 -10.30
C GLN A 44 -26.55 -38.80 -9.05
N SER A 45 -25.34 -39.36 -9.20
CA SER A 45 -24.45 -39.64 -8.08
C SER A 45 -23.87 -38.35 -7.51
N ASN A 46 -24.40 -37.94 -6.36
CA ASN A 46 -23.85 -36.83 -5.58
C ASN A 46 -22.35 -37.03 -5.28
N PHE A 47 -21.90 -38.27 -5.08
CA PHE A 47 -20.51 -38.57 -4.76
C PHE A 47 -19.58 -38.30 -5.95
N LEU A 48 -19.89 -38.84 -7.13
CA LEU A 48 -19.07 -38.62 -8.34
C LEU A 48 -19.09 -37.14 -8.75
N VAL A 49 -20.26 -36.49 -8.72
CA VAL A 49 -20.37 -35.08 -9.07
C VAL A 49 -19.58 -34.20 -8.10
N THR A 50 -19.60 -34.50 -6.79
CA THR A 50 -18.75 -33.80 -5.80
C THR A 50 -17.26 -33.92 -6.15
N LYS A 51 -16.80 -35.12 -6.53
CA LYS A 51 -15.41 -35.33 -6.95
C LYS A 51 -15.05 -34.57 -8.22
N MET A 52 -15.97 -34.47 -9.17
CA MET A 52 -15.77 -33.68 -10.39
C MET A 52 -15.72 -32.18 -10.08
N VAL A 53 -16.57 -31.69 -9.16
CA VAL A 53 -16.52 -30.29 -8.68
C VAL A 53 -15.18 -29.99 -8.00
N ASP A 54 -14.63 -30.92 -7.21
CA ASP A 54 -13.30 -30.76 -6.61
C ASP A 54 -12.20 -30.62 -7.67
N VAL A 55 -12.28 -31.34 -8.78
CA VAL A 55 -11.36 -31.18 -9.92
C VAL A 55 -11.53 -29.80 -10.55
N CYS A 56 -12.77 -29.33 -10.75
CA CYS A 56 -13.06 -28.00 -11.28
C CYS A 56 -12.57 -26.86 -10.39
N ASP A 57 -12.65 -27.01 -9.06
CA ASP A 57 -12.12 -26.04 -8.09
C ASP A 57 -10.60 -25.88 -8.27
N ASN A 58 -9.88 -27.01 -8.36
CA ASN A 58 -8.43 -27.02 -8.58
C ASN A 58 -8.01 -26.45 -9.94
N SER A 59 -8.86 -26.58 -10.97
CA SER A 59 -8.59 -26.06 -12.32
C SER A 59 -9.19 -24.67 -12.59
N ALA A 60 -9.81 -24.04 -11.58
CA ALA A 60 -10.52 -22.75 -11.68
C ALA A 60 -11.65 -22.68 -12.74
N ASP A 61 -12.22 -23.83 -13.18
CA ASP A 61 -13.35 -23.87 -14.13
C ASP A 61 -14.68 -24.01 -13.40
N ILE A 62 -15.09 -22.93 -12.73
CA ILE A 62 -16.30 -22.88 -11.91
C ILE A 62 -17.58 -22.95 -12.73
N GLU A 63 -17.56 -22.46 -13.96
CA GLU A 63 -18.75 -22.49 -14.82
C GLU A 63 -19.14 -23.93 -15.13
N TYR A 64 -18.16 -24.79 -15.38
CA TYR A 64 -18.39 -26.21 -15.54
C TYR A 64 -18.89 -26.88 -14.26
N ALA A 65 -18.31 -26.56 -13.10
CA ALA A 65 -18.80 -27.05 -11.80
C ALA A 65 -20.28 -26.70 -11.57
N SER A 66 -20.68 -25.47 -11.93
CA SER A 66 -22.07 -25.00 -11.86
C SER A 66 -23.01 -25.79 -12.78
N LEU A 67 -22.55 -26.18 -13.97
CA LEU A 67 -23.33 -27.01 -14.89
C LEU A 67 -23.53 -28.42 -14.32
N LEU A 68 -22.47 -29.03 -13.77
CA LEU A 68 -22.53 -30.34 -13.12
C LEU A 68 -23.52 -30.34 -11.94
N PHE A 69 -23.47 -29.30 -11.10
CA PHE A 69 -24.40 -29.16 -9.97
C PHE A 69 -25.87 -29.10 -10.41
N LYS A 70 -26.18 -28.34 -11.48
CA LYS A 70 -27.55 -28.21 -12.00
C LYS A 70 -28.13 -29.51 -12.57
N GLN A 71 -27.30 -30.49 -12.89
CA GLN A 71 -27.71 -31.76 -13.47
C GLN A 71 -28.19 -32.77 -12.41
N VAL A 72 -27.83 -32.56 -11.14
CA VAL A 72 -28.25 -33.41 -10.02
C VAL A 72 -29.63 -32.95 -9.54
N VAL A 73 -30.60 -33.86 -9.55
CA VAL A 73 -32.00 -33.56 -9.19
C VAL A 73 -32.14 -33.31 -7.68
N GLU A 74 -31.48 -34.11 -6.85
CA GLU A 74 -31.49 -33.96 -5.39
C GLU A 74 -30.06 -33.80 -4.84
N PRO A 75 -29.50 -32.58 -4.84
CA PRO A 75 -28.18 -32.32 -4.27
C PRO A 75 -28.18 -32.49 -2.76
N ASN A 76 -27.19 -33.21 -2.23
CA ASN A 76 -27.00 -33.40 -0.79
C ASN A 76 -26.02 -32.37 -0.19
N GLY A 77 -25.87 -32.38 1.14
CA GLY A 77 -24.98 -31.44 1.85
C GLY A 77 -23.52 -31.47 1.40
N PHE A 78 -22.99 -32.63 1.00
CA PHE A 78 -21.60 -32.74 0.51
C PHE A 78 -21.40 -31.98 -0.81
N LEU A 79 -22.35 -32.12 -1.74
CA LEU A 79 -22.28 -31.45 -3.03
C LEU A 79 -22.49 -29.92 -2.87
N TYR A 80 -23.41 -29.48 -2.00
CA TYR A 80 -23.53 -28.06 -1.65
C TYR A 80 -22.24 -27.51 -1.03
N ASN A 81 -21.64 -28.22 -0.06
CA ASN A 81 -20.39 -27.82 0.57
C ASN A 81 -19.24 -27.69 -0.44
N ALA A 82 -19.13 -28.63 -1.39
CA ALA A 82 -18.13 -28.56 -2.45
C ALA A 82 -18.34 -27.36 -3.39
N MET A 83 -19.58 -27.07 -3.79
CA MET A 83 -19.88 -25.89 -4.60
C MET A 83 -19.62 -24.58 -3.87
N ILE A 84 -20.04 -24.47 -2.60
CA ILE A 84 -19.79 -23.28 -1.76
C ILE A 84 -18.28 -23.06 -1.66
N ARG A 85 -17.51 -24.11 -1.32
CA ARG A 85 -16.05 -24.05 -1.28
C ARG A 85 -15.44 -23.57 -2.60
N ALA A 86 -15.83 -24.17 -3.72
CA ALA A 86 -15.31 -23.81 -5.03
C ALA A 86 -15.56 -22.32 -5.34
N TYR A 87 -16.80 -21.85 -5.18
CA TYR A 87 -17.13 -20.44 -5.37
C TYR A 87 -16.34 -19.51 -4.43
N THR A 88 -16.10 -19.91 -3.18
CA THR A 88 -15.31 -19.14 -2.22
C THR A 88 -13.84 -19.04 -2.62
N HIS A 89 -13.21 -20.13 -3.06
CA HIS A 89 -11.80 -20.13 -3.50
C HIS A 89 -11.56 -19.23 -4.72
N ASN A 90 -12.56 -19.12 -5.60
CA ASN A 90 -12.50 -18.31 -6.81
C ASN A 90 -13.13 -16.91 -6.63
N ASN A 91 -13.25 -16.42 -5.39
CA ASN A 91 -13.73 -15.08 -5.03
C ASN A 91 -15.17 -14.74 -5.52
N ARG A 92 -16.01 -15.74 -5.81
CA ARG A 92 -17.42 -15.55 -6.23
C ARG A 92 -18.37 -15.56 -5.02
N TYR A 93 -18.10 -14.70 -4.05
CA TYR A 93 -18.76 -14.70 -2.73
C TYR A 93 -20.28 -14.56 -2.79
N THR A 94 -20.83 -13.68 -3.64
CA THR A 94 -22.28 -13.49 -3.79
C THR A 94 -22.99 -14.76 -4.26
N ILE A 95 -22.36 -15.51 -5.16
CA ILE A 95 -22.92 -16.77 -5.68
C ILE A 95 -22.82 -17.85 -4.62
N ALA A 96 -21.70 -17.94 -3.90
CA ALA A 96 -21.55 -18.88 -2.78
C ALA A 96 -22.64 -18.67 -1.71
N ILE A 97 -22.92 -17.41 -1.32
CA ILE A 97 -24.01 -17.09 -0.38
C ILE A 97 -25.38 -17.43 -0.97
N THR A 98 -25.57 -17.25 -2.28
CA THR A 98 -26.82 -17.67 -2.94
C THR A 98 -27.00 -19.18 -2.89
N GLN A 99 -25.94 -19.96 -3.09
CA GLN A 99 -26.00 -21.42 -2.94
C GLN A 99 -26.23 -21.84 -1.49
N TYR A 100 -25.62 -21.15 -0.54
CA TYR A 100 -25.87 -21.37 0.88
C TYR A 100 -27.34 -21.15 1.25
N LYS A 101 -27.96 -20.05 0.77
CA LYS A 101 -29.40 -19.81 0.94
C LYS A 101 -30.22 -20.94 0.34
N LYS A 102 -29.88 -21.41 -0.86
CA LYS A 102 -30.57 -22.55 -1.51
C LYS A 102 -30.44 -23.85 -0.72
N MET A 103 -29.30 -24.11 -0.10
CA MET A 103 -29.10 -25.26 0.80
C MET A 103 -30.10 -25.21 1.97
N LEU A 104 -30.28 -24.03 2.58
CA LEU A 104 -31.20 -23.84 3.71
C LEU A 104 -32.68 -23.91 3.31
N THR A 105 -33.03 -23.46 2.10
CA THR A 105 -34.42 -23.33 1.64
C THR A 105 -34.82 -24.38 0.61
N ASN A 106 -34.05 -25.47 0.44
CA ASN A 106 -34.24 -26.41 -0.67
C ASN A 106 -35.69 -26.94 -0.69
N PRO A 107 -36.52 -26.56 -1.69
CA PRO A 107 -37.92 -26.96 -1.72
C PRO A 107 -38.12 -28.43 -2.10
N GLN A 108 -37.10 -29.08 -2.66
CA GLN A 108 -37.19 -30.44 -3.21
C GLN A 108 -36.76 -31.53 -2.23
N ALA A 109 -36.15 -31.17 -1.09
CA ALA A 109 -35.75 -32.14 -0.09
C ALA A 109 -36.85 -32.33 0.96
N GLU A 110 -37.11 -33.59 1.36
CA GLU A 110 -38.07 -33.92 2.43
C GLU A 110 -37.70 -33.27 3.78
N ASN A 111 -36.43 -32.89 3.96
CA ASN A 111 -35.92 -32.17 5.13
C ASN A 111 -34.94 -31.05 4.72
N PRO A 112 -34.88 -29.91 5.45
CA PRO A 112 -33.88 -28.88 5.23
C PRO A 112 -32.45 -29.43 5.37
N ILE A 113 -31.57 -29.09 4.41
CA ILE A 113 -30.15 -29.44 4.51
C ILE A 113 -29.50 -28.46 5.48
N LEU A 114 -29.17 -28.94 6.67
CA LEU A 114 -28.57 -28.12 7.72
C LEU A 114 -27.08 -27.87 7.44
N PRO A 115 -26.58 -26.66 7.72
CA PRO A 115 -25.16 -26.35 7.65
C PRO A 115 -24.38 -27.15 8.68
N ASP A 116 -23.17 -27.55 8.32
CA ASP A 116 -22.27 -28.30 9.18
C ASP A 116 -20.92 -27.59 9.35
N ARG A 117 -20.01 -28.25 10.07
CA ARG A 117 -18.64 -27.76 10.32
C ARG A 117 -17.83 -27.52 9.04
N PHE A 118 -18.22 -28.11 7.91
CA PHE A 118 -17.56 -27.92 6.62
C PHE A 118 -18.22 -26.81 5.80
N THR A 119 -19.45 -26.41 6.12
CA THR A 119 -20.15 -25.27 5.49
C THR A 119 -19.64 -23.93 6.04
N PHE A 120 -19.61 -23.79 7.38
CA PHE A 120 -19.42 -22.50 8.04
C PHE A 120 -18.12 -21.75 7.69
N PRO A 121 -16.92 -22.38 7.65
CA PRO A 121 -15.69 -21.66 7.34
C PRO A 121 -15.73 -20.91 6.00
N PHE A 122 -16.35 -21.51 4.98
CA PHE A 122 -16.46 -20.90 3.65
C PHE A 122 -17.53 -19.81 3.60
N VAL A 123 -18.68 -20.01 4.24
CA VAL A 123 -19.76 -19.01 4.30
C VAL A 123 -19.31 -17.77 5.09
N ILE A 124 -18.61 -17.96 6.21
CA ILE A 124 -18.03 -16.88 7.01
C ILE A 124 -16.98 -16.12 6.17
N LYS A 125 -16.09 -16.83 5.45
CA LYS A 125 -15.14 -16.22 4.53
C LYS A 125 -15.82 -15.40 3.43
N CYS A 126 -16.96 -15.85 2.90
CA CYS A 126 -17.77 -15.07 1.96
C CYS A 126 -18.31 -13.79 2.61
N CYS A 127 -18.78 -13.84 3.86
CA CYS A 127 -19.23 -12.65 4.59
C CYS A 127 -18.08 -11.65 4.77
N ALA A 128 -16.88 -12.16 5.10
CA ALA A 128 -15.66 -11.38 5.24
C ALA A 128 -15.25 -10.71 3.92
N GLY A 129 -15.29 -11.45 2.80
CA GLY A 129 -14.96 -10.94 1.47
C GLY A 129 -15.98 -9.95 0.90
N LEU A 130 -17.21 -9.97 1.40
CA LEU A 130 -18.26 -9.01 1.07
C LEU A 130 -18.30 -7.81 2.04
N SER A 131 -17.49 -7.83 3.11
CA SER A 131 -17.53 -6.85 4.21
C SER A 131 -18.94 -6.56 4.75
N CYS A 132 -19.81 -7.58 4.79
CA CYS A 132 -21.22 -7.44 5.18
C CYS A 132 -21.45 -7.90 6.62
N HIS A 133 -21.40 -6.96 7.57
CA HIS A 133 -21.53 -7.27 9.01
C HIS A 133 -22.88 -7.93 9.36
N PHE A 134 -24.00 -7.50 8.76
CA PHE A 134 -25.33 -8.02 9.06
C PHE A 134 -25.49 -9.48 8.61
N LEU A 135 -24.92 -9.84 7.45
CA LEU A 135 -24.89 -11.22 7.02
C LEU A 135 -23.96 -12.05 7.92
N GLY A 136 -22.81 -11.50 8.30
CA GLY A 136 -21.89 -12.11 9.26
C GLY A 136 -22.54 -12.47 10.59
N GLN A 137 -23.32 -11.55 11.17
CA GLN A 137 -24.06 -11.78 12.42
C GLN A 137 -25.15 -12.86 12.28
N GLN A 138 -25.87 -12.90 11.16
CA GLN A 138 -26.85 -13.97 10.90
C GLN A 138 -26.17 -15.34 10.79
N VAL A 139 -25.04 -15.42 10.08
CA VAL A 139 -24.28 -16.66 9.95
C VAL A 139 -23.68 -17.07 11.30
N HIS A 140 -23.17 -16.12 12.09
CA HIS A 140 -22.69 -16.39 13.45
C HIS A 140 -23.81 -16.93 14.35
N ALA A 141 -25.01 -16.35 14.31
CA ALA A 141 -26.17 -16.89 15.04
C ALA A 141 -26.52 -18.33 14.59
N GLN A 142 -26.36 -18.66 13.31
CA GLN A 142 -26.53 -20.02 12.81
C GLN A 142 -25.41 -20.96 13.28
N VAL A 143 -24.16 -20.48 13.40
CA VAL A 143 -23.06 -21.22 14.03
C VAL A 143 -23.42 -21.55 15.48
N CYS A 144 -23.92 -20.60 16.26
CA CYS A 144 -24.32 -20.85 17.65
C CYS A 144 -25.48 -21.86 17.76
N LYS A 145 -26.37 -21.90 16.76
CA LYS A 145 -27.55 -22.77 16.75
C LYS A 145 -27.27 -24.19 16.22
N PHE A 146 -26.47 -24.32 15.17
CA PHE A 146 -26.27 -25.57 14.43
C PHE A 146 -24.82 -26.04 14.36
N GLY A 147 -23.87 -25.16 14.67
CA GLY A 147 -22.44 -25.43 14.62
C GLY A 147 -21.94 -26.26 15.82
N PRO A 148 -20.69 -26.71 15.76
CA PRO A 148 -20.05 -27.36 16.90
C PRO A 148 -19.90 -26.36 18.06
N LYS A 149 -19.93 -26.87 19.31
CA LYS A 149 -19.84 -26.03 20.52
C LYS A 149 -18.59 -25.16 20.58
N SER A 150 -17.44 -25.68 20.13
CA SER A 150 -16.21 -24.92 19.96
C SER A 150 -15.38 -25.59 18.86
N LEU A 151 -14.87 -24.78 17.95
CA LEU A 151 -14.01 -25.22 16.86
C LEU A 151 -13.15 -24.04 16.40
N LEU A 152 -11.84 -24.09 16.70
CA LEU A 152 -10.88 -23.02 16.41
C LEU A 152 -10.96 -22.49 14.98
N ILE A 153 -11.17 -23.35 13.98
CA ILE A 153 -11.28 -22.95 12.57
C ILE A 153 -12.46 -21.99 12.35
N ILE A 154 -13.61 -22.24 12.99
CA ILE A 154 -14.80 -21.40 12.86
C ILE A 154 -14.64 -20.12 13.67
N GLU A 155 -14.13 -20.21 14.91
CA GLU A 155 -13.89 -19.05 15.78
C GLU A 155 -12.87 -18.08 15.14
N ASN A 156 -11.77 -18.60 14.59
CA ASN A 156 -10.78 -17.82 13.84
C ASN A 156 -11.39 -17.17 12.59
N ALA A 157 -12.24 -17.89 11.86
CA ALA A 157 -12.94 -17.34 10.70
C ALA A 157 -13.91 -16.22 11.09
N LEU A 158 -14.58 -16.34 12.24
CA LEU A 158 -15.47 -15.31 12.77
C LEU A 158 -14.70 -14.05 13.17
N ILE A 159 -13.55 -14.19 13.83
CA ILE A 159 -12.69 -13.04 14.18
C ILE A 159 -12.21 -12.34 12.89
N ASP A 160 -11.69 -13.08 11.90
CA ASP A 160 -11.27 -12.51 10.61
C ASP A 160 -12.44 -11.78 9.91
N MET A 161 -13.63 -12.38 9.91
CA MET A 161 -14.83 -11.78 9.31
C MET A 161 -15.23 -10.50 10.03
N TYR A 162 -15.33 -10.51 11.36
CA TYR A 162 -15.74 -9.34 12.13
C TYR A 162 -14.73 -8.21 12.03
N THR A 163 -13.44 -8.53 12.07
CA THR A 163 -12.41 -7.51 11.87
C THR A 163 -12.52 -6.90 10.48
N LYS A 164 -12.73 -7.68 9.41
CA LYS A 164 -12.88 -7.18 8.01
C LYS A 164 -14.19 -6.42 7.76
N CYS A 165 -15.19 -6.65 8.60
CA CYS A 165 -16.44 -5.88 8.61
C CYS A 165 -16.37 -4.66 9.56
N ASP A 166 -15.20 -4.32 10.08
CA ASP A 166 -14.95 -3.24 11.04
C ASP A 166 -15.79 -3.32 12.33
N ASN A 167 -16.37 -4.48 12.65
CA ASN A 167 -17.12 -4.71 13.88
C ASN A 167 -16.20 -5.39 14.92
N PHE A 168 -15.37 -4.56 15.55
CA PHE A 168 -14.40 -5.01 16.53
C PHE A 168 -15.01 -5.46 17.86
N ILE A 169 -16.21 -4.99 18.19
CA ILE A 169 -16.90 -5.37 19.42
C ILE A 169 -17.20 -6.87 19.39
N ASP A 170 -17.80 -7.34 18.30
CA ASP A 170 -18.12 -8.75 18.16
C ASP A 170 -16.86 -9.60 17.90
N ALA A 171 -15.82 -9.06 17.25
CA ALA A 171 -14.53 -9.74 17.13
C ALA A 171 -13.89 -10.03 18.50
N HIS A 172 -13.88 -9.05 19.40
CA HIS A 172 -13.39 -9.24 20.77
C HIS A 172 -14.26 -10.21 21.56
N LYS A 173 -15.59 -10.14 21.47
CA LYS A 173 -16.47 -11.10 22.14
C LYS A 173 -16.16 -12.54 21.74
N VAL A 174 -16.05 -12.81 20.43
CA VAL A 174 -15.68 -14.15 19.93
C VAL A 174 -14.33 -14.55 20.52
N PHE A 175 -13.33 -13.68 20.45
CA PHE A 175 -11.99 -13.96 20.98
C PHE A 175 -11.98 -14.23 22.50
N ASP A 176 -12.76 -13.47 23.27
CA ASP A 176 -12.88 -13.60 24.73
C ASP A 176 -13.59 -14.90 25.12
N GLU A 177 -14.59 -15.34 24.34
CA GLU A 177 -15.33 -16.59 24.53
C GLU A 177 -14.56 -17.85 24.10
N MET A 178 -13.47 -17.73 23.34
CA MET A 178 -12.65 -18.87 22.92
C MET A 178 -12.03 -19.60 24.12
N THR A 179 -12.16 -20.92 24.14
CA THR A 179 -11.57 -21.78 25.19
C THR A 179 -10.05 -21.95 25.03
N GLU A 180 -9.59 -22.06 23.78
CA GLU A 180 -8.18 -22.09 23.42
C GLU A 180 -7.91 -21.04 22.33
N ARG A 181 -6.73 -20.43 22.33
CA ARG A 181 -6.35 -19.39 21.37
C ARG A 181 -5.01 -19.74 20.75
N ASP A 182 -5.00 -19.94 19.43
CA ASP A 182 -3.80 -20.21 18.65
C ASP A 182 -3.20 -18.92 18.07
N ALA A 183 -2.04 -19.01 17.42
CA ALA A 183 -1.41 -17.85 16.78
C ALA A 183 -2.31 -17.17 15.73
N ILE A 184 -3.24 -17.91 15.10
CA ILE A 184 -4.16 -17.36 14.10
C ILE A 184 -5.17 -16.43 14.77
N SER A 185 -5.82 -16.86 15.86
CA SER A 185 -6.78 -16.04 16.62
C SER A 185 -6.19 -14.67 17.01
N TRP A 186 -4.99 -14.68 17.60
CA TRP A 186 -4.25 -13.48 18.00
C TRP A 186 -3.86 -12.62 16.79
N ASN A 187 -3.32 -13.22 15.73
CA ASN A 187 -2.91 -12.48 14.53
C ASN A 187 -4.09 -11.83 13.81
N SER A 188 -5.25 -12.48 13.77
CA SER A 188 -6.48 -11.91 13.19
C SER A 188 -6.93 -10.67 13.95
N LEU A 189 -6.93 -10.72 15.28
CA LEU A 189 -7.29 -9.56 16.12
C LEU A 189 -6.26 -8.43 15.98
N LEU A 190 -4.96 -8.77 16.04
CA LEU A 190 -3.85 -7.85 15.86
C LEU A 190 -3.91 -7.12 14.51
N SER A 191 -4.06 -7.87 13.43
CA SER A 191 -4.13 -7.35 12.06
C SER A 191 -5.31 -6.38 11.88
N GLY A 192 -6.46 -6.68 12.48
CA GLY A 192 -7.59 -5.76 12.43
C GLY A 192 -7.32 -4.44 13.18
N HIS A 193 -6.68 -4.47 14.36
CA HIS A 193 -6.33 -3.24 15.08
C HIS A 193 -5.34 -2.40 14.29
N VAL A 194 -4.34 -3.05 13.69
CA VAL A 194 -3.37 -2.40 12.81
C VAL A 194 -4.07 -1.78 11.60
N ARG A 195 -4.98 -2.51 10.94
CA ARG A 195 -5.72 -2.04 9.76
C ARG A 195 -6.47 -0.73 10.04
N LEU A 196 -7.08 -0.62 11.22
CA LEU A 196 -7.83 0.56 11.67
C LEU A 196 -6.95 1.68 12.26
N GLY A 197 -5.62 1.52 12.27
CA GLY A 197 -4.69 2.51 12.85
C GLY A 197 -4.72 2.57 14.38
N GLN A 198 -5.36 1.61 15.06
CA GLN A 198 -5.46 1.54 16.52
C GLN A 198 -4.17 0.99 17.15
N MET A 199 -3.02 1.60 16.84
CA MET A 199 -1.70 1.04 17.17
C MET A 199 -1.44 0.84 18.67
N ARG A 200 -2.09 1.62 19.55
CA ARG A 200 -2.01 1.39 21.00
C ARG A 200 -2.63 0.04 21.40
N ARG A 201 -3.80 -0.30 20.85
CA ARG A 201 -4.48 -1.58 21.11
C ARG A 201 -3.78 -2.74 20.41
N ALA A 202 -3.28 -2.50 19.20
CA ALA A 202 -2.44 -3.47 18.50
C ALA A 202 -1.20 -3.83 19.32
N ARG A 203 -0.49 -2.83 19.87
CA ARG A 203 0.66 -3.06 20.76
C ARG A 203 0.28 -3.83 22.01
N ALA A 204 -0.81 -3.47 22.69
CA ALA A 204 -1.28 -4.22 23.87
C ALA A 204 -1.56 -5.70 23.52
N THR A 205 -2.34 -5.93 22.46
CA THR A 205 -2.64 -7.29 21.96
C THR A 205 -1.37 -8.05 21.63
N PHE A 206 -0.41 -7.40 20.95
CA PHE A 206 0.88 -7.98 20.59
C PHE A 206 1.68 -8.39 21.83
N GLU A 207 1.80 -7.53 22.83
CA GLU A 207 2.54 -7.86 24.05
C GLU A 207 1.89 -9.02 24.81
N ASP A 208 0.56 -9.08 24.87
CA ASP A 208 -0.21 -10.15 25.52
C ASP A 208 -0.12 -11.51 24.78
N MET A 209 0.30 -11.54 23.52
CA MET A 209 0.46 -12.79 22.76
C MET A 209 1.46 -13.73 23.46
N PRO A 210 1.06 -14.96 23.82
CA PRO A 210 1.95 -15.94 24.46
C PRO A 210 3.11 -16.33 23.56
N ASN A 211 2.83 -16.53 22.27
CA ASN A 211 3.80 -16.90 21.25
C ASN A 211 3.68 -15.96 20.06
N LYS A 212 4.70 -15.11 19.89
CA LYS A 212 4.79 -14.16 18.76
C LYS A 212 5.42 -14.88 17.57
N THR A 213 4.73 -14.88 16.43
CA THR A 213 5.18 -15.49 15.17
C THR A 213 5.73 -14.42 14.22
N ILE A 214 6.41 -14.85 13.14
CA ILE A 214 6.83 -13.95 12.06
C ILE A 214 5.69 -13.02 11.62
N VAL A 215 4.46 -13.55 11.49
CA VAL A 215 3.27 -12.79 11.10
C VAL A 215 2.92 -11.70 12.10
N SER A 216 3.02 -11.94 13.41
CA SER A 216 2.74 -10.89 14.41
C SER A 216 3.77 -9.76 14.38
N TRP A 217 5.05 -10.09 14.18
CA TRP A 217 6.12 -9.10 14.09
C TRP A 217 5.97 -8.25 12.82
N THR A 218 5.79 -8.89 11.66
CA THR A 218 5.58 -8.17 10.39
C THR A 218 4.34 -7.29 10.40
N THR A 219 3.25 -7.77 10.99
CA THR A 219 2.01 -7.00 11.14
C THR A 219 2.25 -5.72 11.94
N MET A 220 3.01 -5.78 13.03
CA MET A 220 3.36 -4.60 13.82
C MET A 220 4.29 -3.64 13.07
N ILE A 221 5.32 -4.15 12.40
CA ILE A 221 6.26 -3.33 11.61
C ILE A 221 5.52 -2.60 10.49
N ALA A 222 4.75 -3.33 9.68
CA ALA A 222 3.96 -2.77 8.60
C ALA A 222 2.92 -1.76 9.11
N GLY A 223 2.31 -2.05 10.26
CA GLY A 223 1.36 -1.15 10.91
C GLY A 223 1.97 0.19 11.29
N TYR A 224 3.11 0.17 11.97
CA TYR A 224 3.83 1.37 12.37
C TYR A 224 4.37 2.16 11.17
N ALA A 225 4.94 1.48 10.18
CA ALA A 225 5.44 2.11 8.96
C ALA A 225 4.30 2.83 8.20
N ARG A 226 3.12 2.21 8.10
CA ARG A 226 1.97 2.77 7.38
C ARG A 226 1.39 4.03 8.03
N ILE A 227 1.44 4.15 9.36
CA ILE A 227 0.97 5.35 10.07
C ILE A 227 2.06 6.42 10.27
N GLY A 228 3.27 6.19 9.72
CA GLY A 228 4.40 7.13 9.81
C GLY A 228 5.20 7.07 11.12
N CYS A 229 4.91 6.12 12.01
CA CYS A 229 5.69 5.91 13.24
C CYS A 229 6.93 5.06 12.95
N TYR A 230 7.85 5.60 12.15
CA TYR A 230 9.01 4.86 11.65
C TYR A 230 9.97 4.39 12.75
N VAL A 231 10.11 5.15 13.84
CA VAL A 231 10.98 4.78 14.98
C VAL A 231 10.48 3.51 15.64
N ASP A 232 9.17 3.44 15.95
CA ASP A 232 8.53 2.24 16.49
C ASP A 232 8.67 1.04 15.54
N ALA A 233 8.57 1.25 14.23
CA ALA A 233 8.73 0.19 13.23
C ALA A 233 10.15 -0.42 13.29
N LEU A 234 11.20 0.43 13.37
CA LEU A 234 12.57 -0.03 13.53
C LEU A 234 12.79 -0.73 14.88
N ASP A 235 12.21 -0.21 15.96
CA ASP A 235 12.35 -0.81 17.29
C ASP A 235 11.73 -2.21 17.36
N VAL A 236 10.54 -2.39 16.76
CA VAL A 236 9.90 -3.70 16.64
C VAL A 236 10.74 -4.66 15.79
N PHE A 237 11.32 -4.19 14.68
CA PHE A 237 12.22 -4.99 13.85
C PHE A 237 13.50 -5.40 14.59
N ARG A 238 14.12 -4.49 15.33
CA ARG A 238 15.29 -4.79 16.18
C ARG A 238 14.93 -5.83 17.26
N ARG A 239 13.80 -5.67 17.94
CA ARG A 239 13.30 -6.66 18.92
C ARG A 239 13.07 -8.04 18.30
N MET A 240 12.49 -8.09 17.10
CA MET A 240 12.29 -9.32 16.35
C MET A 240 13.62 -10.07 16.10
N GLN A 241 14.67 -9.33 15.68
CA GLN A 241 16.00 -9.89 15.47
C GLN A 241 16.65 -10.37 16.78
N LEU A 242 16.51 -9.61 17.87
CA LEU A 242 17.07 -9.95 19.20
C LEU A 242 16.49 -11.24 19.77
N VAL A 243 15.21 -11.52 19.50
CA VAL A 243 14.54 -12.76 19.91
C VAL A 243 14.87 -13.94 18.96
N GLY A 244 15.66 -13.69 17.90
CA GLY A 244 16.10 -14.71 16.95
C GLY A 244 15.06 -15.10 15.90
N ILE A 245 14.00 -14.30 15.72
CA ILE A 245 13.03 -14.51 14.64
C ILE A 245 13.65 -13.98 13.35
N GLU A 246 13.90 -14.86 12.39
CA GLU A 246 14.45 -14.47 11.09
C GLU A 246 13.44 -13.64 10.27
N PRO A 247 13.84 -12.45 9.76
CA PRO A 247 13.01 -11.68 8.85
C PRO A 247 12.74 -12.40 7.54
N ASP A 248 11.47 -12.42 7.13
CA ASP A 248 11.03 -12.86 5.81
C ASP A 248 10.95 -11.68 4.82
N GLU A 249 10.56 -11.96 3.58
CA GLU A 249 10.37 -10.95 2.54
C GLU A 249 9.41 -9.83 2.96
N ILE A 250 8.28 -10.19 3.59
CA ILE A 250 7.27 -9.23 4.02
C ILE A 250 7.84 -8.32 5.11
N SER A 251 8.62 -8.89 6.04
CA SER A 251 9.34 -8.15 7.09
C SER A 251 10.27 -7.09 6.50
N ILE A 252 11.10 -7.50 5.54
CA ILE A 252 12.10 -6.64 4.90
C ILE A 252 11.43 -5.48 4.16
N VAL A 253 10.46 -5.78 3.29
CA VAL A 253 9.75 -4.74 2.53
C VAL A 253 8.99 -3.80 3.47
N SER A 254 8.48 -4.29 4.60
CA SER A 254 7.74 -3.46 5.56
C SER A 254 8.64 -2.51 6.38
N VAL A 255 9.90 -2.87 6.64
CA VAL A 255 10.81 -2.06 7.46
C VAL A 255 11.65 -1.07 6.64
N LEU A 256 11.92 -1.35 5.36
CA LEU A 256 12.73 -0.48 4.51
C LEU A 256 12.21 0.97 4.38
N PRO A 257 10.88 1.24 4.31
CA PRO A 257 10.36 2.61 4.36
C PRO A 257 10.74 3.35 5.65
N ALA A 258 10.77 2.65 6.79
CA ALA A 258 11.21 3.26 8.04
C ALA A 258 12.71 3.60 8.03
N CYS A 259 13.54 2.75 7.39
CA CYS A 259 14.95 3.06 7.19
C CYS A 259 15.13 4.30 6.30
N ALA A 260 14.39 4.34 5.20
CA ALA A 260 14.43 5.42 4.22
C ALA A 260 14.05 6.78 4.83
N GLN A 261 12.98 6.82 5.63
CA GLN A 261 12.44 8.07 6.19
C GLN A 261 13.21 8.58 7.41
N LEU A 262 13.93 7.71 8.11
CA LEU A 262 14.77 8.09 9.25
C LEU A 262 16.25 8.25 8.89
N GLY A 263 16.61 8.07 7.61
CA GLY A 263 18.01 8.04 7.18
C GLY A 263 18.82 6.94 7.87
N ALA A 264 18.20 5.81 8.24
CA ALA A 264 18.85 4.72 8.96
C ALA A 264 19.64 3.80 8.00
N LEU A 265 20.70 4.38 7.42
CA LEU A 265 21.50 3.77 6.35
C LEU A 265 22.18 2.48 6.81
N GLU A 266 22.66 2.38 8.05
CA GLU A 266 23.39 1.20 8.51
C GLU A 266 22.46 0.00 8.69
N VAL A 267 21.25 0.24 9.20
CA VAL A 267 20.18 -0.78 9.24
C VAL A 267 19.82 -1.20 7.81
N GLY A 268 19.68 -0.25 6.89
CA GLY A 268 19.41 -0.52 5.48
C GLY A 268 20.48 -1.37 4.79
N LYS A 269 21.77 -1.08 5.01
CA LYS A 269 22.91 -1.88 4.52
C LYS A 269 22.90 -3.29 5.10
N TRP A 270 22.61 -3.44 6.38
CA TRP A 270 22.47 -4.75 7.00
C TRP A 270 21.36 -5.56 6.32
N ILE A 271 20.19 -4.93 6.07
CA ILE A 271 19.05 -5.57 5.39
C ILE A 271 19.44 -6.00 3.97
N HIS A 272 20.16 -5.16 3.22
CA HIS A 272 20.65 -5.50 1.88
C HIS A 272 21.55 -6.74 1.90
N ILE A 273 22.56 -6.77 2.79
CA ILE A 273 23.47 -7.92 2.94
C ILE A 273 22.69 -9.17 3.36
N TYR A 274 21.71 -9.04 4.25
CA TYR A 274 20.84 -10.13 4.67
C TYR A 274 20.01 -10.68 3.49
N ALA A 275 19.41 -9.79 2.70
CA ALA A 275 18.63 -10.15 1.51
C ALA A 275 19.47 -10.90 0.48
N ASP A 276 20.73 -10.47 0.25
CA ASP A 276 21.67 -11.15 -0.64
C ASP A 276 22.00 -12.56 -0.14
N LYS A 277 22.33 -12.70 1.15
CA LYS A 277 22.64 -14.00 1.78
C LYS A 277 21.47 -14.97 1.67
N LYS A 278 20.23 -14.49 1.82
CA LYS A 278 19.00 -15.31 1.70
C LYS A 278 18.51 -15.45 0.24
N ARG A 279 19.25 -14.93 -0.74
CA ARG A 279 18.90 -14.91 -2.18
C ARG A 279 17.55 -14.23 -2.48
N LEU A 280 17.15 -13.31 -1.61
CA LEU A 280 15.92 -12.53 -1.72
C LEU A 280 16.08 -11.37 -2.73
N SER A 281 17.31 -10.86 -2.93
CA SER A 281 17.64 -9.80 -3.90
C SER A 281 17.45 -10.19 -5.38
N ARG A 282 16.94 -11.40 -5.66
CA ARG A 282 16.45 -11.77 -7.00
C ARG A 282 15.04 -11.26 -7.28
N LYS A 283 14.30 -10.85 -6.24
CA LYS A 283 12.92 -10.38 -6.36
C LYS A 283 12.90 -8.86 -6.56
N THR A 284 12.22 -8.44 -7.62
CA THR A 284 12.13 -7.03 -8.05
C THR A 284 11.59 -6.11 -6.96
N ASN A 285 10.59 -6.55 -6.19
CA ASN A 285 10.00 -5.77 -5.09
C ASN A 285 11.01 -5.42 -3.98
N ILE A 286 11.90 -6.34 -3.62
CA ILE A 286 12.94 -6.10 -2.60
C ILE A 286 13.99 -5.13 -3.14
N CYS A 287 14.41 -5.31 -4.40
CA CYS A 287 15.34 -4.37 -5.04
C CYS A 287 14.75 -2.96 -5.11
N ASN A 288 13.48 -2.83 -5.50
CA ASN A 288 12.79 -1.53 -5.56
C ASN A 288 12.76 -0.84 -4.19
N ALA A 289 12.43 -1.57 -3.12
CA ALA A 289 12.42 -1.04 -1.76
C ALA A 289 13.83 -0.65 -1.27
N LEU A 290 14.87 -1.40 -1.64
CA LEU A 290 16.26 -1.09 -1.33
C LEU A 290 16.77 0.14 -2.12
N ILE A 291 16.42 0.27 -3.39
CA ILE A 291 16.74 1.45 -4.22
C ILE A 291 16.13 2.70 -3.58
N GLU A 292 14.84 2.66 -3.20
CA GLU A 292 14.19 3.78 -2.52
C GLU A 292 14.90 4.13 -1.20
N MET A 293 15.23 3.11 -0.40
CA MET A 293 15.94 3.29 0.87
C MET A 293 17.30 3.97 0.66
N TYR A 294 18.13 3.47 -0.27
CA TYR A 294 19.42 4.07 -0.55
C TYR A 294 19.30 5.50 -1.08
N ALA A 295 18.36 5.76 -2.00
CA ALA A 295 18.14 7.09 -2.55
C ALA A 295 17.73 8.09 -1.45
N LYS A 296 16.80 7.73 -0.55
CA LYS A 296 16.37 8.61 0.55
C LYS A 296 17.42 8.77 1.65
N CYS A 297 18.26 7.76 1.88
CA CYS A 297 19.41 7.85 2.77
C CYS A 297 20.62 8.60 2.18
N GLY A 298 20.46 9.29 1.04
CA GLY A 298 21.53 10.09 0.45
C GLY A 298 22.55 9.30 -0.39
N CYS A 299 22.38 7.98 -0.57
CA CYS A 299 23.35 7.09 -1.21
C CYS A 299 22.92 6.71 -2.64
N ILE A 300 22.73 7.70 -3.52
CA ILE A 300 22.19 7.50 -4.87
C ILE A 300 23.04 6.56 -5.73
N ASP A 301 24.37 6.54 -5.55
CA ASP A 301 25.25 5.67 -6.33
C ASP A 301 25.06 4.19 -5.96
N GLN A 302 24.75 3.88 -4.69
CA GLN A 302 24.41 2.52 -4.27
C GLN A 302 23.04 2.09 -4.82
N ALA A 303 22.08 3.02 -4.86
CA ALA A 303 20.79 2.80 -5.52
C ALA A 303 20.97 2.48 -7.02
N TRP A 304 21.81 3.24 -7.72
CA TRP A 304 22.14 3.02 -9.13
C TRP A 304 22.87 1.68 -9.38
N GLN A 305 23.82 1.32 -8.52
CA GLN A 305 24.50 0.02 -8.59
C GLN A 305 23.53 -1.15 -8.43
N LEU A 306 22.53 -1.02 -7.55
CA LEU A 306 21.51 -2.05 -7.39
C LEU A 306 20.60 -2.11 -8.63
N PHE A 307 20.11 -0.96 -9.09
CA PHE A 307 19.27 -0.84 -10.28
C PHE A 307 19.92 -1.44 -11.54
N SER A 308 21.19 -1.11 -11.77
CA SER A 308 21.96 -1.60 -12.92
C SER A 308 22.17 -3.11 -12.91
N LYS A 309 22.26 -3.74 -11.73
CA LYS A 309 22.38 -5.21 -11.58
C LYS A 309 21.07 -5.97 -11.76
N MET A 310 19.91 -5.30 -11.75
CA MET A 310 18.62 -5.96 -11.93
C MET A 310 18.48 -6.49 -13.37
N VAL A 311 18.13 -7.78 -13.48
CA VAL A 311 17.86 -8.45 -14.76
C VAL A 311 16.50 -8.05 -15.32
N GLU A 312 15.49 -8.05 -14.44
CA GLU A 312 14.13 -7.62 -14.76
C GLU A 312 13.84 -6.32 -14.00
N ARG A 313 13.33 -5.32 -14.71
CA ARG A 313 12.98 -4.01 -14.16
C ARG A 313 11.54 -3.71 -14.53
N ASP A 314 10.70 -3.52 -13.52
CA ASP A 314 9.31 -3.12 -13.71
C ASP A 314 9.17 -1.60 -13.68
N VAL A 315 7.95 -1.10 -13.94
CA VAL A 315 7.64 0.34 -13.91
C VAL A 315 8.04 0.98 -12.57
N ILE A 316 7.99 0.23 -11.46
CA ILE A 316 8.36 0.71 -10.14
C ILE A 316 9.89 0.88 -10.07
N SER A 317 10.68 -0.09 -10.54
CA SER A 317 12.15 0.00 -10.59
C SER A 317 12.61 1.28 -11.29
N TRP A 318 12.06 1.55 -12.48
CA TRP A 318 12.40 2.74 -13.26
C TRP A 318 11.94 4.02 -12.57
N SER A 319 10.69 4.07 -12.10
CA SER A 319 10.12 5.28 -11.48
C SER A 319 10.84 5.65 -10.19
N THR A 320 11.18 4.67 -9.34
CA THR A 320 11.92 4.90 -8.10
C THR A 320 13.32 5.43 -8.38
N MET A 321 14.03 4.91 -9.38
CA MET A 321 15.37 5.40 -9.73
C MET A 321 15.31 6.79 -10.37
N ILE A 322 14.35 7.07 -11.27
CA ILE A 322 14.12 8.40 -11.86
C ILE A 322 13.84 9.44 -10.77
N GLY A 323 12.90 9.17 -9.86
CA GLY A 323 12.60 10.06 -8.74
C GLY A 323 13.79 10.22 -7.78
N GLY A 324 14.56 9.16 -7.55
CA GLY A 324 15.80 9.21 -6.79
C GLY A 324 16.83 10.17 -7.41
N LEU A 325 17.05 10.09 -8.72
CA LEU A 325 17.96 11.01 -9.43
C LEU A 325 17.47 12.45 -9.38
N ALA A 326 16.16 12.66 -9.57
CA ALA A 326 15.53 13.98 -9.50
C ALA A 326 15.79 14.67 -8.15
N ASN A 327 15.56 13.96 -7.04
CA ASN A 327 15.75 14.48 -5.69
C ASN A 327 17.22 14.77 -5.35
N HIS A 328 18.15 14.18 -6.09
CA HIS A 328 19.59 14.37 -5.94
C HIS A 328 20.16 15.41 -6.92
N GLY A 329 19.31 16.18 -7.61
CA GLY A 329 19.74 17.21 -8.56
C GLY A 329 20.31 16.66 -9.87
N LYS A 330 20.23 15.35 -10.09
CA LYS A 330 20.75 14.65 -11.28
C LYS A 330 19.71 14.63 -12.40
N ALA A 331 19.17 15.80 -12.75
CA ALA A 331 18.02 15.93 -13.63
C ALA A 331 18.25 15.35 -15.03
N ARG A 332 19.43 15.59 -15.61
CA ARG A 332 19.80 15.05 -16.92
C ARG A 332 19.83 13.52 -16.92
N GLU A 333 20.44 12.92 -15.90
CA GLU A 333 20.49 11.46 -15.73
C GLU A 333 19.07 10.88 -15.57
N ALA A 334 18.17 11.59 -14.88
CA ALA A 334 16.77 11.18 -14.74
C ALA A 334 16.03 11.18 -16.09
N ILE A 335 16.24 12.21 -16.93
CA ILE A 335 15.67 12.32 -18.27
C ILE A 335 16.24 11.25 -19.22
N GLU A 336 17.56 11.03 -19.19
CA GLU A 336 18.21 9.96 -19.95
C GLU A 336 17.67 8.58 -19.55
N LEU A 337 17.48 8.35 -18.26
CA LEU A 337 16.92 7.10 -17.74
C LEU A 337 15.45 6.90 -18.16
N PHE A 338 14.66 7.97 -18.26
CA PHE A 338 13.29 7.90 -18.80
C PHE A 338 13.29 7.54 -20.29
N GLN A 339 14.23 8.06 -21.07
CA GLN A 339 14.37 7.67 -22.47
C GLN A 339 14.77 6.19 -22.59
N ASP A 340 15.63 5.69 -21.70
CA ASP A 340 15.98 4.26 -21.65
C ASP A 340 14.78 3.39 -21.27
N MET A 341 13.93 3.84 -20.35
CA MET A 341 12.67 3.18 -20.03
C MET A 341 11.75 3.06 -21.25
N GLN A 342 11.64 4.13 -22.05
CA GLN A 342 10.89 4.14 -23.30
C GLN A 342 11.49 3.17 -24.34
N ARG A 343 12.82 3.15 -24.49
CA ARG A 343 13.53 2.20 -25.39
C ARG A 343 13.33 0.75 -24.97
N ALA A 344 13.28 0.50 -23.66
CA ALA A 344 12.95 -0.80 -23.07
C ALA A 344 11.46 -1.19 -23.21
N LYS A 345 10.62 -0.30 -23.79
CA LYS A 345 9.18 -0.49 -23.98
C LYS A 345 8.41 -0.72 -22.68
N VAL A 346 8.90 -0.17 -21.57
CA VAL A 346 8.19 -0.17 -20.29
C VAL A 346 7.31 1.07 -20.25
N GLN A 347 6.01 0.89 -20.03
CA GLN A 347 5.06 2.01 -20.02
C GLN A 347 5.23 2.86 -18.75
N PRO A 348 5.48 4.17 -18.88
CA PRO A 348 5.46 5.12 -17.77
C PRO A 348 4.09 5.16 -17.08
N ASN A 349 4.10 5.51 -15.79
CA ASN A 349 2.89 5.81 -15.01
C ASN A 349 2.97 7.23 -14.41
N GLY A 350 1.96 7.64 -13.65
CA GLY A 350 1.95 8.96 -12.99
C GLY A 350 3.20 9.19 -12.12
N ILE A 351 3.63 8.19 -11.34
CA ILE A 351 4.84 8.29 -10.51
C ILE A 351 6.10 8.54 -11.35
N THR A 352 6.20 7.92 -12.53
CA THR A 352 7.31 8.20 -13.47
C THR A 352 7.32 9.67 -13.89
N PHE A 353 6.16 10.21 -14.29
CA PHE A 353 6.03 11.60 -14.71
C PHE A 353 6.26 12.59 -13.56
N LEU A 354 5.81 12.26 -12.36
CA LEU A 354 6.11 13.04 -11.16
C LEU A 354 7.63 13.16 -10.93
N GLY A 355 8.37 12.05 -11.08
CA GLY A 355 9.83 12.06 -10.99
C GLY A 355 10.49 12.94 -12.06
N ILE A 356 10.03 12.88 -13.30
CA ILE A 356 10.55 13.71 -14.40
C ILE A 356 10.21 15.20 -14.22
N LEU A 357 8.98 15.52 -13.83
CA LEU A 357 8.60 16.89 -13.53
C LEU A 357 9.44 17.46 -12.38
N SER A 358 9.67 16.67 -11.33
CA SER A 358 10.55 17.05 -10.21
C SER A 358 11.98 17.31 -10.69
N ALA A 359 12.53 16.45 -11.58
CA ALA A 359 13.84 16.66 -12.18
C ALA A 359 13.90 17.99 -12.95
N CYS A 360 12.88 18.28 -13.77
CA CYS A 360 12.77 19.56 -14.48
C CYS A 360 12.68 20.73 -13.48
N THR A 361 11.89 20.62 -12.41
CA THR A 361 11.74 21.64 -11.36
C THR A 361 13.07 21.97 -10.69
N HIS A 362 13.86 20.95 -10.34
CA HIS A 362 15.16 21.16 -9.71
C HIS A 362 16.22 21.73 -10.65
N ALA A 363 16.13 21.44 -11.96
CA ALA A 363 17.07 21.96 -12.97
C ALA A 363 16.59 23.24 -13.68
N GLY A 364 15.39 23.75 -13.37
CA GLY A 364 14.82 24.93 -14.04
C GLY A 364 14.43 24.72 -15.51
N LEU A 365 14.25 23.47 -15.95
CA LEU A 365 13.93 23.10 -17.34
C LEU A 365 12.42 23.24 -17.62
N TRP A 366 11.91 24.48 -17.60
CA TRP A 366 10.46 24.75 -17.68
C TRP A 366 9.84 24.34 -19.01
N ASP A 367 10.58 24.46 -20.11
CA ASP A 367 10.10 24.10 -21.45
C ASP A 367 10.00 22.57 -21.61
N GLU A 368 10.96 21.83 -21.08
CA GLU A 368 10.91 20.36 -21.03
C GLU A 368 9.82 19.87 -20.08
N GLY A 369 9.70 20.46 -18.90
CA GLY A 369 8.65 20.11 -17.94
C GLY A 369 7.25 20.27 -18.52
N LEU A 370 6.98 21.36 -19.26
CA LEU A 370 5.72 21.54 -20.00
C LEU A 370 5.51 20.47 -21.07
N LYS A 371 6.55 20.13 -21.85
CA LYS A 371 6.47 19.06 -22.87
C LYS A 371 6.12 17.72 -22.24
N TYR A 372 6.77 17.37 -21.12
CA TYR A 372 6.49 16.11 -20.42
C TYR A 372 5.09 16.09 -19.81
N PHE A 373 4.65 17.19 -19.18
CA PHE A 373 3.29 17.32 -18.65
C PHE A 373 2.22 17.13 -19.73
N ASP A 374 2.41 17.76 -20.89
CA ASP A 374 1.53 17.57 -22.04
C ASP A 374 1.56 16.13 -22.57
N SER A 375 2.74 15.53 -22.63
CA SER A 375 2.93 14.18 -23.16
C SER A 375 2.23 13.11 -22.32
N MET A 376 2.19 13.30 -21.00
CA MET A 376 1.50 12.44 -20.04
C MET A 376 0.04 12.24 -20.43
N ARG A 377 -0.65 13.33 -20.78
CA ARG A 377 -2.06 13.29 -21.20
C ARG A 377 -2.24 12.86 -22.65
N LYS A 378 -1.45 13.43 -23.57
CA LYS A 378 -1.63 13.27 -25.02
C LYS A 378 -1.21 11.88 -25.54
N PHE A 379 -0.06 11.37 -25.07
CA PHE A 379 0.53 10.14 -25.59
C PHE A 379 0.35 8.94 -24.67
N TYR A 380 0.32 9.16 -23.35
CA TYR A 380 0.22 8.06 -22.37
C TYR A 380 -1.19 7.91 -21.77
N HIS A 381 -2.10 8.85 -22.04
CA HIS A 381 -3.47 8.85 -21.50
C HIS A 381 -3.51 8.77 -19.97
N ILE A 382 -2.53 9.38 -19.30
CA ILE A 382 -2.47 9.48 -17.85
C ILE A 382 -3.02 10.85 -17.46
N GLU A 383 -4.08 10.89 -16.67
CA GLU A 383 -4.65 12.14 -16.17
C GLU A 383 -3.76 12.71 -15.04
N PRO A 384 -3.39 14.00 -15.08
CA PRO A 384 -2.56 14.60 -14.04
C PRO A 384 -3.28 14.70 -12.69
N GLU A 385 -2.63 14.17 -11.66
CA GLU A 385 -3.02 14.31 -10.25
C GLU A 385 -2.47 15.60 -9.62
N ILE A 386 -2.87 15.91 -8.38
CA ILE A 386 -2.53 17.16 -7.68
C ILE A 386 -1.02 17.37 -7.56
N GLU A 387 -0.25 16.30 -7.36
CA GLU A 387 1.20 16.31 -7.22
C GLU A 387 1.89 16.74 -8.53
N HIS A 388 1.35 16.34 -9.69
CA HIS A 388 1.89 16.71 -11.00
C HIS A 388 1.71 18.21 -11.25
N TYR A 389 0.53 18.75 -10.94
CA TYR A 389 0.28 20.19 -11.01
C TYR A 389 1.17 20.95 -10.03
N GLY A 390 1.37 20.43 -8.81
CA GLY A 390 2.28 21.05 -7.85
C GLY A 390 3.71 21.17 -8.36
N CYS A 391 4.26 20.11 -8.97
CA CYS A 391 5.59 20.18 -9.57
C CYS A 391 5.66 21.17 -10.73
N LEU A 392 4.62 21.22 -11.58
CA LEU A 392 4.58 22.14 -12.71
C LEU A 392 4.47 23.61 -12.27
N VAL A 393 3.63 23.89 -11.27
CA VAL A 393 3.46 25.24 -10.71
C VAL A 393 4.74 25.70 -10.03
N ASP A 394 5.40 24.83 -9.27
CA ASP A 394 6.70 25.11 -8.65
C ASP A 394 7.78 25.38 -9.73
N LEU A 395 7.83 24.58 -10.80
CA LEU A 395 8.74 24.77 -11.93
C LEU A 395 8.55 26.14 -12.62
N LEU A 396 7.30 26.47 -12.97
CA LEU A 396 6.97 27.73 -13.62
C LEU A 396 7.23 28.92 -12.68
N GLY A 397 6.89 28.76 -11.40
CA GLY A 397 7.10 29.78 -10.37
C GLY A 397 8.57 30.10 -10.18
N ARG A 398 9.42 29.09 -9.97
CA ARG A 398 10.88 29.26 -9.85
C ARG A 398 11.49 29.91 -11.10
N SER A 399 10.98 29.56 -12.28
CA SER A 399 11.42 30.11 -13.57
C SER A 399 10.88 31.53 -13.87
N GLY A 400 10.18 32.17 -12.92
CA GLY A 400 9.66 33.54 -13.05
C GLY A 400 8.40 33.66 -13.93
N ARG A 401 7.80 32.54 -14.34
CA ARG A 401 6.59 32.50 -15.20
C ARG A 401 5.31 32.53 -14.35
N LEU A 402 5.21 33.50 -13.44
CA LEU A 402 4.15 33.52 -12.42
C LEU A 402 2.73 33.58 -12.99
N ASP A 403 2.51 34.31 -14.08
CA ASP A 403 1.20 34.37 -14.74
C ASP A 403 0.77 33.01 -15.29
N GLN A 404 1.69 32.29 -15.93
CA GLN A 404 1.43 30.94 -16.45
C GLN A 404 1.23 29.95 -15.30
N ALA A 405 1.97 30.10 -14.20
CA ALA A 405 1.78 29.28 -13.01
C ALA A 405 0.36 29.50 -12.43
N LEU A 406 -0.08 30.75 -12.30
CA LEU A 406 -1.43 31.07 -11.80
C LEU A 406 -2.53 30.57 -12.75
N ASP A 407 -2.35 30.71 -14.07
CA ASP A 407 -3.28 30.18 -15.08
C ASP A 407 -3.35 28.65 -15.03
N THR A 408 -2.23 27.97 -14.80
CA THR A 408 -2.16 26.52 -14.60
C THR A 408 -3.00 26.09 -13.40
N VAL A 409 -2.87 26.79 -12.26
CA VAL A 409 -3.69 26.51 -11.06
C VAL A 409 -5.19 26.69 -11.35
N LYS A 410 -5.57 27.75 -12.08
CA LYS A 410 -6.96 28.03 -12.44
C LYS A 410 -7.57 26.97 -13.37
N LYS A 411 -6.75 26.31 -14.20
CA LYS A 411 -7.17 25.27 -15.15
C LYS A 411 -7.25 23.86 -14.55
N MET A 412 -6.88 23.69 -13.28
CA MET A 412 -6.94 22.40 -12.61
C MET A 412 -8.37 21.86 -12.56
N GLN A 413 -8.55 20.58 -12.87
CA GLN A 413 -9.85 19.88 -12.79
C GLN A 413 -10.21 19.45 -11.35
N MET A 414 -9.29 19.68 -10.41
CA MET A 414 -9.41 19.38 -8.98
C MET A 414 -9.13 20.64 -8.16
N LYS A 415 -9.61 20.66 -6.92
CA LYS A 415 -9.32 21.77 -5.99
C LYS A 415 -7.81 21.78 -5.68
N PRO A 416 -7.09 22.89 -5.89
CA PRO A 416 -5.68 22.99 -5.51
C PRO A 416 -5.53 22.90 -3.98
N ASP A 417 -4.42 22.34 -3.49
CA ASP A 417 -4.12 22.22 -2.05
C ASP A 417 -3.26 23.39 -1.54
N SER A 418 -3.03 23.44 -0.22
CA SER A 418 -2.20 24.48 0.40
C SER A 418 -0.75 24.47 -0.09
N LYS A 419 -0.22 23.31 -0.50
CA LYS A 419 1.16 23.18 -0.99
C LYS A 419 1.37 23.86 -2.34
N ILE A 420 0.43 23.72 -3.27
CA ILE A 420 0.51 24.37 -4.58
C ILE A 420 0.50 25.89 -4.41
N TRP A 421 -0.44 26.40 -3.62
CA TRP A 421 -0.54 27.83 -3.34
C TRP A 421 0.69 28.34 -2.58
N GLY A 422 1.18 27.61 -1.59
CA GLY A 422 2.42 27.95 -0.86
C GLY A 422 3.65 28.00 -1.76
N SER A 423 3.79 27.06 -2.71
CA SER A 423 4.89 27.04 -3.69
C SER A 423 4.86 28.27 -4.60
N LEU A 424 3.66 28.67 -5.05
CA LEU A 424 3.47 29.88 -5.84
C LEU A 424 3.75 31.15 -5.02
N LEU A 425 3.33 31.22 -3.75
CA LEU A 425 3.63 32.34 -2.85
C LEU A 425 5.14 32.48 -2.61
N SER A 426 5.85 31.36 -2.47
CA SER A 426 7.31 31.35 -2.35
C SER A 426 7.97 31.90 -3.61
N SER A 427 7.49 31.49 -4.79
CA SER A 427 7.97 32.00 -6.06
C SER A 427 7.69 33.50 -6.24
N CYS A 428 6.53 33.99 -5.79
CA CYS A 428 6.21 35.42 -5.78
C CYS A 428 7.17 36.24 -4.92
N ARG A 429 7.71 35.65 -3.83
CA ARG A 429 8.77 36.30 -3.05
C ARG A 429 10.07 36.40 -3.83
N THR A 430 10.53 35.30 -4.42
CA THR A 430 11.76 35.30 -5.22
C THR A 430 11.73 36.32 -6.34
N HIS A 431 10.56 36.49 -6.98
CA HIS A 431 10.38 37.41 -8.12
C HIS A 431 9.70 38.74 -7.75
N CYS A 432 9.57 39.05 -6.45
CA CYS A 432 8.99 40.30 -5.93
C CYS A 432 7.60 40.68 -6.50
N ASN A 433 6.78 39.70 -6.90
CA ASN A 433 5.47 39.95 -7.49
C ASN A 433 4.36 39.97 -6.43
N ILE A 434 4.05 41.17 -5.95
CA ILE A 434 3.05 41.38 -4.90
C ILE A 434 1.61 41.13 -5.35
N GLU A 435 1.29 41.35 -6.62
CA GLU A 435 -0.09 41.26 -7.13
C GLU A 435 -0.59 39.82 -7.07
N ILE A 436 0.22 38.89 -7.59
CA ILE A 436 -0.08 37.46 -7.52
C ILE A 436 0.02 36.96 -6.07
N ALA A 437 0.97 37.46 -5.28
CA ALA A 437 1.10 37.08 -3.86
C ALA A 437 -0.18 37.37 -3.04
N ILE A 438 -0.86 38.48 -3.30
CA ILE A 438 -2.13 38.82 -2.63
C ILE A 438 -3.23 37.81 -3.01
N ILE A 439 -3.39 37.51 -4.31
CA ILE A 439 -4.38 36.54 -4.80
C ILE A 439 -4.13 35.16 -4.17
N VAL A 440 -2.88 34.73 -4.14
CA VAL A 440 -2.48 33.44 -3.54
C VAL A 440 -2.78 33.42 -2.05
N MET A 441 -2.51 34.52 -1.34
CA MET A 441 -2.79 34.62 0.09
C MET A 441 -4.30 34.52 0.38
N GLU A 442 -5.15 35.16 -0.42
CA GLU A 442 -6.61 35.05 -0.27
C GLU A 442 -7.09 33.61 -0.32
N HIS A 443 -6.56 32.81 -1.25
CA HIS A 443 -6.85 31.37 -1.31
C HIS A 443 -6.27 30.61 -0.12
N LEU A 444 -5.02 30.86 0.29
CA LEU A 444 -4.41 30.18 1.44
C LEU A 444 -5.18 30.41 2.75
N LEU A 445 -5.77 31.59 2.93
CA LEU A 445 -6.60 31.91 4.09
C LEU A 445 -7.87 31.05 4.18
N GLU A 446 -8.39 30.55 3.06
CA GLU A 446 -9.55 29.64 3.05
C GLU A 446 -9.17 28.22 3.51
N PHE A 447 -7.93 27.78 3.27
CA PHE A 447 -7.46 26.44 3.62
C PHE A 447 -6.83 26.39 5.02
N GLU A 448 -5.88 27.27 5.28
CA GLU A 448 -5.02 27.26 6.46
C GLU A 448 -4.95 28.67 7.07
N PRO A 449 -6.07 29.16 7.65
CA PRO A 449 -6.15 30.53 8.19
C PRO A 449 -5.17 30.81 9.33
N ASP A 450 -4.62 29.76 9.95
CA ASP A 450 -3.75 29.86 11.12
C ASP A 450 -2.31 29.40 10.83
N ASP A 451 -1.95 29.17 9.56
CA ASP A 451 -0.55 28.92 9.20
C ASP A 451 0.26 30.22 9.23
N THR A 452 1.08 30.36 10.27
CA THR A 452 2.04 31.47 10.43
C THR A 452 3.00 31.62 9.25
N GLY A 453 3.36 30.52 8.57
CA GLY A 453 4.34 30.51 7.49
C GLY A 453 3.92 31.42 6.35
N ASN A 454 2.66 31.32 5.92
CA ASN A 454 2.08 32.11 4.84
C ASN A 454 2.10 33.62 5.14
N TYR A 455 1.73 34.02 6.36
CA TYR A 455 1.76 35.43 6.77
C TYR A 455 3.17 35.98 6.86
N VAL A 456 4.12 35.18 7.37
CA VAL A 456 5.54 35.57 7.42
C VAL A 456 6.08 35.75 6.01
N LEU A 457 5.74 34.84 5.09
CA LEU A 457 6.18 34.90 3.71
C LEU A 457 5.65 36.17 3.02
N LEU A 458 4.35 36.47 3.15
CA LEU A 458 3.78 37.72 2.60
C LEU A 458 4.37 38.96 3.28
N SER A 459 4.62 38.92 4.60
CA SER A 459 5.29 40.02 5.31
C SER A 459 6.70 40.26 4.80
N ASN A 460 7.43 39.20 4.41
CA ASN A 460 8.76 39.32 3.84
C ASN A 460 8.69 39.95 2.43
N ILE A 461 7.72 39.55 1.60
CA ILE A 461 7.48 40.20 0.29
C ILE A 461 7.23 41.70 0.44
N TYR A 462 6.43 42.11 1.44
CA TYR A 462 6.23 43.53 1.74
C TYR A 462 7.53 44.24 2.15
N ALA A 463 8.39 43.56 2.93
CA ALA A 463 9.66 44.11 3.38
C ALA A 463 10.66 44.25 2.22
N ASP A 464 10.77 43.24 1.36
CA ASP A 464 11.63 43.21 0.17
C ASP A 464 11.27 44.34 -0.81
N LEU A 465 10.00 44.74 -0.85
CA LEU A 465 9.48 45.87 -1.64
C LEU A 465 9.47 47.23 -0.89
N GLY A 466 10.00 47.30 0.34
CA GLY A 466 10.04 48.52 1.15
C GLY A 466 8.66 49.01 1.67
N LYS A 467 7.61 48.19 1.58
CA LYS A 467 6.23 48.52 1.98
C LYS A 467 5.98 48.23 3.47
N TRP A 468 6.56 49.05 4.35
CA TRP A 468 6.54 48.85 5.81
C TRP A 468 5.14 48.86 6.46
N ASP A 469 4.16 49.55 5.87
CA ASP A 469 2.77 49.50 6.35
C ASP A 469 2.19 48.09 6.24
N GLY A 470 2.50 47.37 5.16
CA GLY A 470 2.11 45.97 4.96
C GLY A 470 2.75 45.04 5.99
N VAL A 471 4.05 45.22 6.26
CA VAL A 471 4.79 44.47 7.29
C VAL A 471 4.16 44.67 8.68
N SER A 472 3.86 45.92 9.03
CA SER A 472 3.24 46.26 10.33
C SER A 472 1.86 45.62 10.48
N ARG A 473 1.04 45.63 9.43
CA ARG A 473 -0.28 44.95 9.40
C ARG A 473 -0.14 43.44 9.61
N MET A 474 0.75 42.79 8.88
CA MET A 474 0.95 41.33 8.99
C MET A 474 1.46 40.93 10.38
N ARG A 475 2.44 41.66 10.94
CA ARG A 475 2.95 41.40 12.30
C ARG A 475 1.89 41.58 13.39
N LYS A 476 1.01 42.58 13.25
CA LYS A 476 -0.14 42.74 14.17
C LYS A 476 -1.09 41.55 14.09
N LEU A 477 -1.38 41.06 12.88
CA LEU A 477 -2.27 39.93 12.65
C LEU A 477 -1.73 38.60 13.23
N ILE A 478 -0.43 38.34 13.07
CA ILE A 478 0.25 37.17 13.67
C ILE A 478 0.14 37.22 15.20
N ARG A 479 0.38 38.38 15.81
CA ARG A 479 0.28 38.57 17.27
C ARG A 479 -1.15 38.44 17.78
N SER A 480 -2.14 38.98 17.07
CA SER A 480 -3.54 38.93 17.51
C SER A 480 -4.14 37.53 17.51
N LYS A 481 -3.63 36.63 16.65
CA LYS A 481 -4.12 35.24 16.54
C LYS A 481 -3.39 34.24 17.45
N SER A 482 -2.45 34.67 18.31
CA SER A 482 -1.68 33.80 19.24
C SER A 482 -1.06 32.56 18.58
N MET A 483 -0.67 32.67 17.31
CA MET A 483 -0.15 31.54 16.56
C MET A 483 1.26 31.16 17.05
N LYS A 484 1.56 29.85 17.17
CA LYS A 484 2.88 29.33 17.56
C LYS A 484 3.70 28.98 16.33
N LYS A 485 4.94 29.47 16.26
CA LYS A 485 5.92 29.08 15.23
C LYS A 485 6.41 27.65 15.51
N THR A 486 6.22 26.73 14.56
CA THR A 486 6.83 25.39 14.61
C THR A 486 8.25 25.46 14.03
N PRO A 487 9.31 25.12 14.79
CA PRO A 487 10.65 25.02 14.23
C PRO A 487 10.71 23.85 13.24
N GLY A 488 11.47 24.01 12.15
CA GLY A 488 11.75 22.91 11.23
C GLY A 488 12.62 21.85 11.91
N CYS A 489 12.38 20.57 11.64
CA CYS A 489 13.15 19.46 12.22
C CYS A 489 13.57 18.44 11.14
N SER A 490 14.64 17.70 11.42
CA SER A 490 15.14 16.59 10.61
C SER A 490 15.60 15.44 11.51
N LEU A 491 15.49 14.20 11.02
CA LEU A 491 15.86 12.99 11.74
C LEU A 491 16.94 12.24 10.96
N ILE A 492 18.08 11.96 11.58
CA ILE A 492 19.19 11.21 10.96
C ILE A 492 19.78 10.19 11.94
N GLU A 493 20.34 9.09 11.42
CA GLU A 493 21.07 8.10 12.20
C GLU A 493 22.50 8.59 12.51
N VAL A 494 22.84 8.72 13.79
CA VAL A 494 24.18 9.03 14.29
C VAL A 494 24.57 7.96 15.31
N ASN A 495 25.69 7.26 15.07
CA ASN A 495 26.18 6.17 15.93
C ASN A 495 25.11 5.08 16.20
N SER A 496 24.40 4.66 15.15
CA SER A 496 23.33 3.64 15.20
C SER A 496 22.07 4.03 15.99
N ALA A 497 21.94 5.30 16.39
CA ALA A 497 20.76 5.87 17.01
C ALA A 497 20.17 6.97 16.12
N VAL A 498 18.85 6.93 15.90
CA VAL A 498 18.13 8.00 15.19
C VAL A 498 17.99 9.19 16.12
N GLN A 499 18.45 10.36 15.68
CA GLN A 499 18.43 11.59 16.45
C GLN A 499 17.68 12.70 15.72
N GLU A 500 16.96 13.52 16.48
CA GLU A 500 16.24 14.70 15.99
C GLU A 500 17.13 15.95 16.09
N PHE A 501 17.12 16.72 15.01
CA PHE A 501 17.78 18.02 14.86
C PHE A 501 16.71 19.06 14.56
N ALA A 502 16.44 19.96 15.50
CA ALA A 502 15.51 21.06 15.32
C ALA A 502 16.25 22.37 15.01
N SER A 503 15.66 23.21 14.14
CA SER A 503 16.20 24.51 13.77
C SER A 503 16.35 25.40 15.00
N GLY A 504 17.58 25.83 15.29
CA GLY A 504 17.92 26.64 16.46
C GLY A 504 18.17 25.85 17.75
N ASP A 505 18.20 24.50 17.70
CA ASP A 505 18.57 23.66 18.84
C ASP A 505 20.10 23.62 19.02
N ASP A 506 20.57 24.21 20.12
CA ASP A 506 21.97 24.23 20.55
C ASP A 506 22.25 23.24 21.70
N SER A 507 21.26 22.42 22.08
CA SER A 507 21.37 21.52 23.22
C SER A 507 22.21 20.26 22.97
N LYS A 508 22.56 19.95 21.71
CA LYS A 508 23.29 18.74 21.35
C LYS A 508 24.80 18.92 21.56
N PRO A 509 25.54 17.86 21.98
CA PRO A 509 26.98 17.96 22.25
C PRO A 509 27.83 18.44 21.06
N PHE A 510 27.38 18.14 19.84
CA PHE A 510 28.04 18.47 18.56
C PHE A 510 27.39 19.66 17.83
N SER A 511 26.45 20.38 18.46
CA SER A 511 25.81 21.55 17.82
C SER A 511 26.84 22.60 17.37
N LYS A 512 27.91 22.81 18.14
CA LYS A 512 28.99 23.74 17.78
C LYS A 512 29.71 23.34 16.49
N ASP A 513 30.03 22.07 16.34
CA ASP A 513 30.72 21.56 15.14
C ASP A 513 29.81 21.67 13.91
N ILE A 514 28.50 21.39 14.09
CA ILE A 514 27.50 21.54 13.02
C ILE A 514 27.38 23.00 12.58
N PHE A 515 27.24 23.94 13.52
CA PHE A 515 27.16 25.36 13.17
C PHE A 515 28.44 25.87 12.51
N CYS A 516 29.62 25.42 12.96
CA CYS A 516 30.88 25.74 12.30
C CYS A 516 30.93 25.21 10.85
N MET A 517 30.49 23.97 10.62
CA MET A 517 30.39 23.42 9.26
C MET A 517 29.36 24.16 8.39
N LEU A 518 28.23 24.59 8.96
CA LEU A 518 27.24 25.39 8.23
C LEU A 518 27.79 26.75 7.82
N GLU A 519 28.55 27.41 8.70
CA GLU A 519 29.26 28.65 8.38
C GLU A 519 30.28 28.45 7.25
N LEU A 520 31.07 27.36 7.30
CA LEU A 520 32.02 27.02 6.24
C LEU A 520 31.32 26.76 4.89
N LEU A 521 30.18 26.07 4.90
CA LEU A 521 29.40 25.82 3.68
C LEU A 521 28.77 27.10 3.13
N ALA A 522 28.26 27.99 3.99
CA ALA A 522 27.72 29.28 3.58
C ALA A 522 28.79 30.14 2.91
N LEU A 523 29.99 30.21 3.50
CA LEU A 523 31.14 30.92 2.92
C LEU A 523 31.55 30.35 1.57
N HIS A 524 31.42 29.03 1.38
CA HIS A 524 31.75 28.40 0.10
C HIS A 524 30.72 28.73 -0.99
N HIS A 525 29.44 28.86 -0.63
CA HIS A 525 28.37 29.17 -1.58
C HIS A 525 28.48 30.60 -2.13
N ASP A 526 28.85 31.56 -1.28
CA ASP A 526 29.11 32.95 -1.69
C ASP A 526 30.29 33.02 -2.66
N SER A 527 31.33 32.20 -2.47
CA SER A 527 32.50 32.17 -3.37
C SER A 527 32.23 31.56 -4.75
N THR A 528 31.19 30.74 -4.90
CA THR A 528 30.82 30.11 -6.17
C THR A 528 29.89 30.96 -7.02
N ASP A 529 29.05 31.80 -6.41
CA ASP A 529 28.21 32.75 -7.15
C ASP A 529 29.05 33.87 -7.80
N ASP A 530 30.11 34.33 -7.12
CA ASP A 530 31.09 35.29 -7.69
C ASP A 530 31.83 34.71 -8.92
N MET A 531 31.98 33.39 -9.03
CA MET A 531 32.64 32.76 -10.19
C MET A 531 31.68 32.52 -11.37
N ILE A 532 30.36 32.56 -11.15
CA ILE A 532 29.36 32.44 -12.22
C ILE A 532 29.11 33.80 -12.88
N GLU A 533 29.16 34.91 -12.14
CA GLU A 533 29.03 36.26 -12.73
C GLU A 533 30.21 36.62 -13.65
N VAL A 534 31.44 36.17 -13.34
CA VAL A 534 32.64 36.48 -14.16
C VAL A 534 32.63 35.76 -15.52
N VAL A 535 31.89 34.67 -15.69
CA VAL A 535 31.84 33.93 -16.97
C VAL A 535 30.88 34.56 -17.99
N TYR A 536 29.97 35.43 -17.55
CA TYR A 536 29.00 36.10 -18.45
C TYR A 536 29.45 37.46 -18.97
N GLU A 537 30.50 38.09 -18.42
CA GLU A 537 31.00 39.39 -18.91
C GLU A 537 32.05 39.29 -20.05
N ASP A 538 32.56 38.09 -20.37
CA ASP A 538 33.57 37.92 -21.44
C ASP A 538 33.00 37.40 -22.78
N ILE A 539 31.67 37.42 -22.97
CA ILE A 539 31.02 37.15 -24.26
C ILE A 539 29.94 38.21 -24.56
N SER A 540 30.36 39.43 -24.88
CA SER A 540 29.59 40.36 -25.73
C SER A 540 30.47 41.44 -26.35
#